data_AF-A0A3N1XYV4-F1
#
_entry.id   AF-A0A3N1XYV4-F1
#
_cell.length_a   1.000
_cell.length_b   1.000
_cell.length_c   1.000
_cell.angle_alpha   90.00
_cell.angle_beta   90.00
_cell.angle_gamma   90.00
#
_symmetry.space_group_name_H-M   'P 1'
#
loop_
_entity.id
_entity.type
_entity.pdbx_description
1 polymer ?
#
loop_
_entity_poly.entity_id
_entity_poly.type
_entity_poly.pdbx_seq_one_letter_code
_entity_poly.pdbx_strand_id
1 'polypeptide(L)'
;MRSIESSYDSWNELYNHWNDNRYSRAISSLKRIRIAAESARKVAYQTGDIGTVTNDLTDRDINKLEDIQEALADYANKIHEEIAEVIDKPFWQQIQGYISSLYKLNPSDIEVDTSKGAPFYNYKGDSLLDIVASLELDSELANDYESALGDLDVDVPSDNLLDSMDRHISSWRDEVTFDDMREIDRILWDNKNKNEIGKYFGKEAREVTDKIIDLYYENSVYWYLVDGNYSLTSNYNMNFNGVYMNMPTEKDNLRNPYTTWFHEYGHWTDNNAVDIAKGESIFKDSDYYISTGPYAKEFYDALISDCEAIKTANNGDSSKAMKAIKTTVNVNEPKIAEFTDIMGAVYKYNVKGYYGHYDEYWKYGSDGKPDQRRLNKEAFAHYTEITIMQDPNDLKILEKYFPNSYKSYLKMMKGAMEGNK
;
A
#
# COMPACT_ATOMS: atom_id res chain seq x y z
N MET A 1 11.04 -1.10 43.79
CA MET A 1 10.23 -0.80 42.58
C MET A 1 9.46 -2.06 42.25
N ARG A 2 8.12 -2.05 42.35
CA ARG A 2 7.31 -3.14 41.78
C ARG A 2 7.37 -2.94 40.27
N SER A 3 7.76 -3.97 39.52
CA SER A 3 7.55 -3.99 38.07
C SER A 3 6.05 -3.88 37.83
N ILE A 4 5.63 -2.79 37.19
CA ILE A 4 4.28 -2.70 36.66
C ILE A 4 4.33 -3.50 35.36
N GLU A 5 3.99 -4.78 35.43
CA GLU A 5 3.69 -5.55 34.24
C GLU A 5 2.35 -5.05 33.71
N SER A 6 2.38 -4.42 32.54
CA SER A 6 1.21 -3.95 31.81
C SER A 6 0.43 -5.16 31.29
N SER A 7 -0.59 -5.59 32.02
CA SER A 7 -1.58 -6.59 31.58
C SER A 7 -2.77 -5.95 30.87
N TYR A 8 -3.50 -6.72 30.06
CA TYR A 8 -4.75 -6.28 29.43
C TYR A 8 -5.76 -5.74 30.44
N ASP A 9 -5.88 -6.39 31.61
CA ASP A 9 -6.79 -5.96 32.67
C ASP A 9 -6.42 -4.59 33.25
N SER A 10 -5.12 -4.34 33.45
CA SER A 10 -4.63 -3.02 33.89
C SER A 10 -4.86 -1.94 32.84
N TRP A 11 -4.78 -2.26 31.55
CA TRP A 11 -5.13 -1.34 30.47
C TRP A 11 -6.63 -1.04 30.43
N ASN A 12 -7.45 -2.07 30.56
CA ASN A 12 -8.90 -1.94 30.51
C ASN A 12 -9.43 -1.16 31.73
N GLU A 13 -8.81 -1.32 32.90
CA GLU A 13 -9.09 -0.53 34.10
C GLU A 13 -8.77 0.96 33.87
N LEU A 14 -7.57 1.27 33.35
CA LEU A 14 -7.16 2.64 32.98
C LEU A 14 -8.11 3.27 31.95
N TYR A 15 -8.43 2.55 30.89
CA TYR A 15 -9.37 2.97 29.85
C TYR A 15 -10.76 3.29 30.43
N ASN A 16 -11.30 2.40 31.27
CA ASN A 16 -12.58 2.63 31.95
C ASN A 16 -12.53 3.83 32.89
N HIS A 17 -11.42 4.07 33.59
CA HIS A 17 -11.28 5.26 34.42
C HIS A 17 -11.28 6.57 33.61
N TRP A 18 -10.78 6.54 32.38
CA TRP A 18 -10.78 7.68 31.46
C TRP A 18 -12.14 7.90 30.83
N ASN A 19 -12.77 6.86 30.29
CA ASN A 19 -14.06 6.95 29.61
C ASN A 19 -15.24 7.22 30.56
N ASP A 20 -15.20 6.71 31.80
CA ASP A 20 -16.28 6.96 32.78
C ASP A 20 -16.22 8.37 33.41
N ASN A 21 -15.28 9.24 33.00
CA ASN A 21 -15.02 10.53 33.63
C ASN A 21 -14.65 10.44 35.13
N ARG A 22 -14.14 9.31 35.62
CA ARG A 22 -13.91 9.12 37.07
C ARG A 22 -12.86 10.06 37.63
N TYR A 23 -11.78 10.33 36.88
CA TYR A 23 -10.77 11.32 37.28
C TYR A 23 -11.30 12.76 37.22
N SER A 24 -12.05 13.11 36.18
CA SER A 24 -12.74 14.40 36.07
C SER A 24 -13.72 14.63 37.24
N ARG A 25 -14.45 13.59 37.66
CA ARG A 25 -15.32 13.64 38.86
C ARG A 25 -14.52 13.79 40.16
N ALA A 26 -13.35 13.17 40.27
CA ALA A 26 -12.48 13.28 41.44
C ALA A 26 -11.91 14.71 41.57
N ILE A 27 -11.41 15.28 40.47
CA ILE A 27 -10.91 16.66 40.41
C ILE A 27 -12.04 17.67 40.70
N SER A 28 -13.22 17.46 40.11
CA SER A 28 -14.41 18.26 40.42
C SER A 28 -14.80 18.19 41.90
N SER A 29 -14.60 17.03 42.53
CA SER A 29 -14.88 16.86 43.96
C SER A 29 -13.83 17.55 44.83
N LEU A 30 -12.55 17.55 44.45
CA LEU A 30 -11.50 18.33 45.12
C LEU A 30 -11.78 19.84 45.04
N LYS A 31 -12.20 20.35 43.88
CA LYS A 31 -12.63 21.75 43.69
C LYS A 31 -13.80 22.09 44.64
N ARG A 32 -14.81 21.23 44.73
CA ARG A 32 -15.96 21.42 45.64
C ARG A 32 -15.57 21.39 47.12
N ILE A 33 -14.74 20.42 47.53
CA ILE A 33 -14.26 20.30 48.93
C ILE A 33 -13.48 21.56 49.33
N ARG A 34 -12.63 22.06 48.45
CA ARG A 34 -11.91 23.30 48.72
C ARG A 34 -12.83 24.52 48.86
N ILE A 35 -13.79 24.70 47.95
CA ILE A 35 -14.77 25.81 48.04
C ILE A 35 -15.53 25.73 49.37
N ALA A 36 -15.90 24.53 49.81
CA ALA A 36 -16.54 24.30 51.10
C ALA A 36 -15.61 24.66 52.28
N ALA A 37 -14.32 24.29 52.21
CA ALA A 37 -13.33 24.62 53.22
C ALA A 37 -13.07 26.14 53.31
N GLU A 38 -12.99 26.84 52.17
CA GLU A 38 -12.88 28.30 52.14
C GLU A 38 -14.11 29.00 52.73
N SER A 39 -15.29 28.48 52.41
CA SER A 39 -16.57 28.98 52.97
C SER A 39 -16.65 28.77 54.47
N ALA A 40 -16.28 27.59 54.97
CA ALA A 40 -16.21 27.29 56.40
C ALA A 40 -15.21 28.20 57.13
N ARG A 41 -14.04 28.45 56.53
CA ARG A 41 -13.05 29.40 57.06
C ARG A 41 -13.61 30.82 57.18
N LYS A 42 -14.35 31.27 56.15
CA LYS A 42 -14.99 32.60 56.15
C LYS A 42 -16.04 32.73 57.26
N VAL A 43 -16.87 31.70 57.46
CA VAL A 43 -17.87 31.66 58.54
C VAL A 43 -17.18 31.66 59.90
N ALA A 44 -16.17 30.80 60.11
CA ALA A 44 -15.43 30.73 61.37
C ALA A 44 -14.75 32.06 61.74
N TYR A 45 -14.24 32.79 60.74
CA TYR A 45 -13.69 34.14 60.94
C TYR A 45 -14.75 35.17 61.37
N GLN A 46 -15.98 35.05 60.85
CA GLN A 46 -17.07 35.99 61.14
C GLN A 46 -17.72 35.76 62.52
N THR A 47 -17.69 34.53 63.05
CA THR A 47 -18.40 34.16 64.28
C THR A 47 -17.59 34.32 65.57
N GLY A 48 -16.30 34.67 65.48
CA GLY A 48 -15.44 34.88 66.65
C GLY A 48 -14.87 33.58 67.22
N ASP A 49 -13.56 33.41 67.00
CA ASP A 49 -12.61 32.46 67.57
C ASP A 49 -13.09 31.01 67.79
N ILE A 50 -13.17 30.25 66.69
CA ILE A 50 -13.35 28.78 66.71
C ILE A 50 -12.07 28.01 66.32
N GLY A 51 -10.90 28.67 66.33
CA GLY A 51 -9.63 28.07 65.91
C GLY A 51 -9.32 28.17 64.40
N THR A 52 -8.14 27.70 64.01
CA THR A 52 -7.61 27.85 62.64
C THR A 52 -7.99 26.65 61.77
N VAL A 53 -8.75 26.88 60.69
CA VAL A 53 -8.93 25.89 59.61
C VAL A 53 -7.86 26.12 58.55
N THR A 54 -6.88 25.22 58.45
CA THR A 54 -5.84 25.24 57.41
C THR A 54 -6.20 24.28 56.28
N ASN A 55 -6.11 24.75 55.04
CA ASN A 55 -6.21 23.93 53.83
C ASN A 55 -4.96 24.22 52.99
N ASP A 56 -4.10 23.23 52.84
CA ASP A 56 -2.83 23.35 52.09
C ASP A 56 -3.00 23.08 50.59
N LEU A 57 -4.19 22.62 50.16
CA LEU A 57 -4.49 22.37 48.75
C LEU A 57 -4.79 23.68 48.02
N THR A 58 -3.93 24.07 47.08
CA THR A 58 -4.06 25.32 46.32
C THR A 58 -4.69 25.10 44.92
N ASP A 59 -5.14 26.19 44.27
CA ASP A 59 -5.53 26.17 42.84
C ASP A 59 -4.40 25.62 41.98
N ARG A 60 -3.16 25.99 42.31
CA ARG A 60 -1.97 25.56 41.59
C ARG A 60 -1.78 24.05 41.66
N ASP A 61 -2.06 23.43 42.80
CA ASP A 61 -1.92 21.98 42.96
C ASP A 61 -3.01 21.23 42.21
N ILE A 62 -4.24 21.75 42.21
CA ILE A 62 -5.36 21.18 41.45
C ILE A 62 -5.12 21.32 39.95
N ASN A 63 -4.71 22.50 39.47
CA ASN A 63 -4.41 22.73 38.05
C ASN A 63 -3.24 21.85 37.58
N LYS A 64 -2.20 21.69 38.40
CA LYS A 64 -1.08 20.80 38.07
C LYS A 64 -1.52 19.33 37.92
N LEU A 65 -2.52 18.90 38.71
CA LEU A 65 -3.10 17.56 38.55
C LEU A 65 -3.94 17.43 37.27
N GLU A 66 -4.66 18.49 36.88
CA GLU A 66 -5.36 18.56 35.59
C GLU A 66 -4.37 18.49 34.41
N ASP A 67 -3.29 19.29 34.44
CA ASP A 67 -2.25 19.29 33.40
C ASP A 67 -1.58 17.92 33.25
N ILE A 68 -1.29 17.23 34.36
CA ILE A 68 -0.72 15.88 34.36
C ILE A 68 -1.71 14.87 33.78
N GLN A 69 -3.00 15.00 34.12
CA GLN A 69 -4.04 14.13 33.57
C GLN A 69 -4.15 14.29 32.05
N GLU A 70 -4.17 15.53 31.56
CA GLU A 70 -4.23 15.81 30.11
C GLU A 70 -2.99 15.27 29.38
N ALA A 71 -1.79 15.48 29.93
CA ALA A 71 -0.55 14.98 29.34
C ALA A 71 -0.49 13.44 29.29
N LEU A 72 -1.01 12.74 30.31
CA LEU A 72 -1.08 11.29 30.31
C LEU A 72 -2.10 10.74 29.31
N ALA A 73 -3.24 11.42 29.14
CA ALA A 73 -4.23 11.07 28.14
C ALA A 73 -3.67 11.23 26.73
N ASP A 74 -3.01 12.35 26.44
CA ASP A 74 -2.34 12.60 25.17
C ASP A 74 -1.24 11.56 24.86
N TYR A 75 -0.41 11.23 25.87
CA TYR A 75 0.63 10.22 25.73
C TYR A 75 0.09 8.82 25.39
N ALA A 76 -0.96 8.38 26.08
CA ALA A 76 -1.54 7.06 25.82
C ALA A 76 -2.33 6.99 24.53
N ASN A 77 -2.99 8.08 24.11
CA ASN A 77 -3.59 8.15 22.78
C ASN A 77 -2.53 7.97 21.69
N LYS A 78 -1.38 8.64 21.83
CA LYS A 78 -0.26 8.49 20.89
C LYS A 78 0.30 7.06 20.85
N ILE A 79 0.44 6.39 22.00
CA ILE A 79 0.85 4.97 22.04
C ILE A 79 -0.20 4.09 21.34
N HIS A 80 -1.48 4.34 21.57
CA HIS A 80 -2.55 3.57 20.96
C HIS A 80 -2.57 3.74 19.44
N GLU A 81 -2.42 4.99 18.98
CA GLU A 81 -2.25 5.31 17.56
C GLU A 81 -1.03 4.59 16.98
N GLU A 82 0.13 4.65 17.63
CA GLU A 82 1.35 4.00 17.16
C GLU A 82 1.23 2.46 17.10
N ILE A 83 0.59 1.81 18.08
CA ILE A 83 0.32 0.37 18.06
C ILE A 83 -0.64 0.01 16.92
N ALA A 84 -1.70 0.80 16.73
CA ALA A 84 -2.63 0.60 15.63
C ALA A 84 -1.92 0.76 14.27
N GLU A 85 -1.04 1.76 14.14
CA GLU A 85 -0.22 2.02 12.94
C GLU A 85 0.73 0.88 12.60
N VAL A 86 1.51 0.44 13.58
CA VAL A 86 2.69 -0.40 13.33
C VAL A 86 2.37 -1.89 13.42
N ILE A 87 1.36 -2.29 14.20
CA ILE A 87 1.10 -3.70 14.52
C ILE A 87 -0.25 -4.13 13.97
N ASP A 88 -1.33 -3.48 14.37
CA ASP A 88 -2.68 -3.96 14.04
C ASP A 88 -2.96 -3.83 12.53
N LYS A 89 -2.56 -2.72 11.91
CA LYS A 89 -2.75 -2.46 10.48
C LYS A 89 -2.09 -3.50 9.55
N PRO A 90 -0.76 -3.76 9.62
CA PRO A 90 -0.14 -4.76 8.75
C PRO A 90 -0.65 -6.17 9.03
N PHE A 91 -0.89 -6.51 10.31
CA PHE A 91 -1.41 -7.81 10.69
C PHE A 91 -2.81 -8.06 10.10
N TRP A 92 -3.70 -7.07 10.17
CA TRP A 92 -5.04 -7.18 9.59
C TRP A 92 -5.03 -7.25 8.07
N GLN A 93 -4.17 -6.48 7.39
CA GLN A 93 -4.01 -6.58 5.93
C GLN A 93 -3.55 -7.98 5.51
N GLN A 94 -2.58 -8.56 6.22
CA GLN A 94 -2.11 -9.92 5.95
C GLN A 94 -3.18 -10.97 6.25
N ILE A 95 -3.91 -10.84 7.36
CA ILE A 95 -5.02 -11.73 7.73
C ILE A 95 -6.13 -11.64 6.69
N GLN A 96 -6.51 -10.47 6.20
CA GLN A 96 -7.54 -10.30 5.17
C GLN A 96 -7.10 -10.87 3.83
N GLY A 97 -5.85 -10.66 3.42
CA GLY A 97 -5.27 -11.32 2.24
C GLY A 97 -5.28 -12.84 2.37
N TYR A 98 -4.94 -13.36 3.55
CA TYR A 98 -4.93 -14.80 3.83
C TYR A 98 -6.34 -15.38 3.89
N ILE A 99 -7.28 -14.71 4.56
CA ILE A 99 -8.69 -15.10 4.65
C ILE A 99 -9.34 -15.08 3.26
N SER A 100 -9.09 -14.04 2.45
CA SER A 100 -9.54 -13.96 1.06
C SER A 100 -8.93 -15.08 0.19
N SER A 101 -7.69 -15.49 0.46
CA SER A 101 -7.06 -16.64 -0.21
C SER A 101 -7.66 -17.98 0.23
N LEU A 102 -8.08 -18.11 1.49
CA LEU A 102 -8.75 -19.29 2.03
C LEU A 102 -10.19 -19.41 1.52
N TYR A 103 -10.93 -18.30 1.41
CA TYR A 103 -12.29 -18.29 0.85
C TYR A 103 -12.32 -18.53 -0.67
N LYS A 104 -11.17 -18.46 -1.36
CA LYS A 104 -11.01 -18.93 -2.74
C LYS A 104 -10.70 -20.43 -2.86
N LEU A 105 -10.50 -21.15 -1.75
CA LEU A 105 -10.40 -22.61 -1.79
C LEU A 105 -11.81 -23.18 -1.96
N ASN A 106 -12.16 -23.55 -3.17
CA ASN A 106 -13.30 -24.42 -3.40
C ASN A 106 -13.00 -25.78 -2.73
N PRO A 107 -13.81 -26.28 -1.78
CA PRO A 107 -13.58 -27.58 -1.14
C PRO A 107 -13.53 -28.75 -2.15
N SER A 108 -14.09 -28.54 -3.34
CA SER A 108 -14.01 -29.44 -4.50
C SER A 108 -12.61 -29.53 -5.11
N ASP A 109 -11.77 -28.50 -4.94
CA ASP A 109 -10.41 -28.42 -5.49
C ASP A 109 -9.37 -29.08 -4.56
N ILE A 110 -9.80 -29.54 -3.37
CA ILE A 110 -8.97 -30.27 -2.42
C ILE A 110 -9.06 -31.77 -2.75
N GLU A 111 -8.12 -32.25 -3.55
CA GLU A 111 -7.95 -33.67 -3.84
C GLU A 111 -7.37 -34.40 -2.62
N VAL A 112 -8.03 -35.50 -2.20
CA VAL A 112 -7.57 -36.30 -1.07
C VAL A 112 -6.74 -37.49 -1.56
N ASP A 113 -5.43 -37.46 -1.27
CA ASP A 113 -4.52 -38.57 -1.60
C ASP A 113 -4.77 -39.79 -0.69
N THR A 114 -5.58 -40.73 -1.17
CA THR A 114 -5.88 -41.98 -0.47
C THR A 114 -4.77 -43.04 -0.58
N SER A 115 -3.70 -42.78 -1.35
CA SER A 115 -2.65 -43.77 -1.65
C SER A 115 -1.71 -44.05 -0.48
N LYS A 116 -1.72 -43.22 0.58
CA LYS A 116 -0.78 -43.29 1.71
C LYS A 116 -1.35 -43.85 3.02
N GLY A 117 -2.51 -44.51 2.99
CA GLY A 117 -3.02 -45.27 4.13
C GLY A 117 -3.64 -44.43 5.24
N ALA A 118 -4.37 -43.37 4.89
CA ALA A 118 -5.36 -42.79 5.79
C ALA A 118 -6.48 -43.84 6.05
N PRO A 119 -7.14 -43.83 7.22
CA PRO A 119 -8.04 -44.91 7.68
C PRO A 119 -9.34 -45.11 6.85
N PHE A 120 -9.48 -44.47 5.70
CA PHE A 120 -10.66 -44.47 4.83
C PHE A 120 -10.60 -45.57 3.74
N TYR A 121 -10.23 -46.80 4.13
CA TYR A 121 -9.86 -47.88 3.20
C TYR A 121 -10.92 -48.37 2.19
N ASN A 122 -12.15 -47.85 2.21
CA ASN A 122 -13.24 -48.24 1.30
C ASN A 122 -13.98 -47.07 0.63
N TYR A 123 -13.41 -45.87 0.73
CA TYR A 123 -14.07 -44.65 0.30
C TYR A 123 -13.67 -44.28 -1.14
N LYS A 124 -14.63 -43.85 -1.97
CA LYS A 124 -14.50 -43.67 -3.44
C LYS A 124 -14.65 -42.21 -3.93
N GLY A 125 -14.82 -41.25 -3.04
CA GLY A 125 -14.93 -39.84 -3.44
C GLY A 125 -13.57 -39.20 -3.63
N ASP A 126 -13.50 -38.23 -4.54
CA ASP A 126 -12.24 -37.57 -4.93
C ASP A 126 -12.06 -36.21 -4.22
N SER A 127 -13.04 -35.79 -3.39
CA SER A 127 -13.05 -34.49 -2.70
C SER A 127 -13.25 -34.61 -1.17
N LEU A 128 -12.95 -33.54 -0.46
CA LEU A 128 -13.22 -33.40 0.98
C LEU A 128 -14.73 -33.46 1.29
N LEU A 129 -15.57 -32.92 0.38
CA LEU A 129 -17.04 -32.91 0.50
C LEU A 129 -17.62 -34.32 0.50
N ASP A 130 -17.15 -35.16 -0.41
CA ASP A 130 -17.59 -36.54 -0.49
C ASP A 130 -17.25 -37.30 0.83
N ILE A 131 -16.15 -36.95 1.53
CA ILE A 131 -15.71 -37.62 2.77
C ILE A 131 -16.68 -37.27 3.88
N VAL A 132 -16.99 -35.98 3.99
CA VAL A 132 -17.92 -35.47 4.99
C VAL A 132 -19.33 -36.00 4.75
N ALA A 133 -19.78 -36.09 3.49
CA ALA A 133 -21.05 -36.70 3.12
C ALA A 133 -21.11 -38.21 3.42
N SER A 134 -19.96 -38.90 3.48
CA SER A 134 -19.88 -40.32 3.82
C SER A 134 -19.83 -40.60 5.33
N LEU A 135 -19.60 -39.57 6.16
CA LEU A 135 -19.74 -39.70 7.61
C LEU A 135 -21.23 -39.87 7.90
N GLU A 136 -21.61 -40.98 8.56
CA GLU A 136 -23.01 -41.22 8.97
C GLU A 136 -23.46 -40.16 9.98
N LEU A 137 -23.83 -38.99 9.47
CA LEU A 137 -24.54 -37.96 10.21
C LEU A 137 -26.02 -38.32 10.19
N ASP A 138 -26.65 -38.23 11.36
CA ASP A 138 -28.11 -38.25 11.48
C ASP A 138 -28.71 -37.23 10.49
N SER A 139 -29.80 -37.60 9.83
CA SER A 139 -30.59 -36.72 8.95
C SER A 139 -30.81 -35.29 9.46
N GLU A 140 -30.97 -35.05 10.76
CA GLU A 140 -31.07 -33.69 11.33
C GLU A 140 -29.72 -32.96 11.28
N LEU A 141 -28.61 -33.63 11.62
CA LEU A 141 -27.26 -33.07 11.54
C LEU A 141 -26.80 -32.90 10.10
N ALA A 142 -27.19 -33.80 9.20
CA ALA A 142 -26.95 -33.68 7.76
C ALA A 142 -27.71 -32.47 7.19
N ASN A 143 -28.99 -32.29 7.56
CA ASN A 143 -29.77 -31.13 7.13
C ASN A 143 -29.29 -29.81 7.75
N ASP A 144 -28.89 -29.80 9.03
CA ASP A 144 -28.31 -28.64 9.71
C ASP A 144 -26.96 -28.26 9.08
N TYR A 145 -26.14 -29.27 8.75
CA TYR A 145 -24.87 -29.08 8.05
C TYR A 145 -25.06 -28.62 6.61
N GLU A 146 -25.99 -29.20 5.84
CA GLU A 146 -26.35 -28.74 4.49
C GLU A 146 -26.95 -27.32 4.51
N SER A 147 -27.73 -26.97 5.54
CA SER A 147 -28.25 -25.62 5.74
C SER A 147 -27.13 -24.63 6.07
N ALA A 148 -26.23 -24.98 6.99
CA ALA A 148 -25.10 -24.13 7.38
C ALA A 148 -24.05 -24.01 6.25
N LEU A 149 -23.88 -25.05 5.43
CA LEU A 149 -23.10 -24.99 4.19
C LEU A 149 -23.80 -24.12 3.16
N GLY A 150 -25.12 -24.24 2.99
CA GLY A 150 -25.90 -23.36 2.12
C GLY A 150 -25.77 -21.88 2.53
N ASP A 151 -25.67 -21.61 3.84
CA ASP A 151 -25.42 -20.28 4.40
C ASP A 151 -23.95 -19.81 4.25
N LEU A 152 -23.00 -20.73 4.10
CA LEU A 152 -21.59 -20.44 3.76
C LEU A 152 -21.38 -20.31 2.24
N ASP A 153 -22.28 -20.89 1.43
CA ASP A 153 -22.27 -20.90 -0.04
C ASP A 153 -23.02 -19.67 -0.63
N VAL A 154 -23.74 -18.90 0.19
CA VAL A 154 -24.10 -17.53 -0.17
C VAL A 154 -22.94 -16.60 0.14
N ASP A 155 -22.10 -16.49 -0.89
CA ASP A 155 -20.95 -15.62 -1.18
C ASP A 155 -21.19 -14.09 -0.97
N VAL A 156 -21.97 -13.69 0.05
CA VAL A 156 -22.34 -12.31 0.34
C VAL A 156 -21.97 -11.97 1.79
N PRO A 157 -20.94 -11.14 2.01
CA PRO A 157 -20.58 -10.68 3.35
C PRO A 157 -21.81 -10.01 4.00
N SER A 158 -22.08 -10.30 5.27
CA SER A 158 -23.25 -9.72 5.95
C SER A 158 -23.25 -8.19 5.88
N ASP A 159 -24.42 -7.55 5.80
CA ASP A 159 -24.54 -6.08 5.72
C ASP A 159 -23.77 -5.36 6.83
N ASN A 160 -23.70 -5.92 8.04
CA ASN A 160 -22.91 -5.35 9.14
C ASN A 160 -21.40 -5.45 8.94
N LEU A 161 -20.94 -6.52 8.28
CA LEU A 161 -19.54 -6.72 7.92
C LEU A 161 -19.16 -5.80 6.76
N LEU A 162 -20.02 -5.69 5.74
CA LEU A 162 -19.88 -4.70 4.66
C LEU A 162 -19.86 -3.28 5.23
N ASP A 163 -20.81 -2.89 6.07
CA ASP A 163 -20.84 -1.56 6.72
C ASP A 163 -19.61 -1.28 7.60
N SER A 164 -19.02 -2.32 8.21
CA SER A 164 -17.83 -2.18 9.04
C SER A 164 -16.56 -2.09 8.19
N MET A 165 -16.49 -2.86 7.10
CA MET A 165 -15.45 -2.75 6.08
C MET A 165 -15.55 -1.40 5.38
N ASP A 166 -16.74 -0.94 5.02
CA ASP A 166 -17.04 0.34 4.39
C ASP A 166 -16.64 1.49 5.30
N ARG A 167 -17.09 1.52 6.56
CA ARG A 167 -16.69 2.57 7.53
C ARG A 167 -15.20 2.57 7.81
N HIS A 168 -14.57 1.39 7.83
CA HIS A 168 -13.14 1.32 8.07
C HIS A 168 -12.41 1.81 6.82
N ILE A 169 -12.57 1.18 5.65
CA ILE A 169 -11.89 1.49 4.37
C ILE A 169 -12.09 2.95 3.95
N SER A 170 -13.29 3.51 4.13
CA SER A 170 -13.56 4.93 3.88
C SER A 170 -12.62 5.84 4.67
N SER A 171 -12.31 5.50 5.93
CA SER A 171 -11.44 6.31 6.79
C SER A 171 -9.95 6.28 6.42
N TRP A 172 -9.53 5.41 5.49
CA TRP A 172 -8.13 5.27 5.09
C TRP A 172 -7.79 6.05 3.84
N ARG A 173 -8.79 6.30 2.99
CA ARG A 173 -8.71 7.04 1.73
C ARG A 173 -10.11 7.51 1.39
N ASP A 174 -10.53 8.64 1.95
CA ASP A 174 -11.85 9.24 1.66
C ASP A 174 -12.11 9.42 0.14
N GLU A 175 -11.07 9.27 -0.69
CA GLU A 175 -11.07 9.51 -2.14
C GLU A 175 -10.86 8.25 -3.03
N VAL A 176 -10.52 7.07 -2.49
CA VAL A 176 -10.51 5.81 -3.28
C VAL A 176 -11.70 4.95 -2.86
N THR A 177 -12.51 4.49 -3.83
CA THR A 177 -13.65 3.63 -3.51
C THR A 177 -13.18 2.23 -3.06
N PHE A 178 -14.00 1.54 -2.25
CA PHE A 178 -13.72 0.16 -1.86
C PHE A 178 -13.56 -0.77 -3.07
N ASP A 179 -14.40 -0.60 -4.08
CA ASP A 179 -14.33 -1.39 -5.32
C ASP A 179 -13.00 -1.21 -6.05
N ASP A 180 -12.48 0.02 -6.09
CA ASP A 180 -11.17 0.31 -6.69
C ASP A 180 -10.03 -0.35 -5.91
N MET A 181 -10.05 -0.26 -4.57
CA MET A 181 -9.03 -0.90 -3.73
C MET A 181 -9.05 -2.42 -3.87
N ARG A 182 -10.26 -3.02 -3.88
CA ARG A 182 -10.43 -4.46 -4.09
C ARG A 182 -9.84 -4.91 -5.42
N GLU A 183 -10.03 -4.12 -6.47
CA GLU A 183 -9.53 -4.45 -7.80
C GLU A 183 -8.00 -4.27 -7.92
N ILE A 184 -7.44 -3.21 -7.31
CA ILE A 184 -5.99 -3.02 -7.19
C ILE A 184 -5.34 -4.20 -6.46
N ASP A 185 -5.92 -4.62 -5.32
CA ASP A 185 -5.44 -5.77 -4.56
C ASP A 185 -5.56 -7.08 -5.35
N ARG A 186 -6.63 -7.25 -6.11
CA ARG A 186 -6.79 -8.41 -7.01
C ARG A 186 -5.69 -8.43 -8.08
N ILE A 187 -5.38 -7.29 -8.69
CA ILE A 187 -4.30 -7.18 -9.68
C ILE A 187 -2.95 -7.57 -9.07
N LEU A 188 -2.62 -6.99 -7.89
CA LEU A 188 -1.39 -7.29 -7.18
C LEU A 188 -1.29 -8.77 -6.80
N TRP A 189 -2.35 -9.33 -6.22
CA TRP A 189 -2.40 -10.74 -5.84
C TRP A 189 -2.26 -11.67 -7.06
N ASP A 190 -3.06 -11.45 -8.10
CA ASP A 190 -3.04 -12.28 -9.29
C ASP A 190 -1.66 -12.23 -9.94
N ASN A 191 -1.06 -11.05 -10.08
CA ASN A 191 0.23 -10.90 -10.71
C ASN A 191 1.37 -11.39 -9.83
N LYS A 192 1.27 -11.25 -8.50
CA LYS A 192 2.16 -11.92 -7.58
C LYS A 192 2.07 -13.43 -7.72
N ASN A 193 0.94 -14.04 -8.06
CA ASN A 193 0.86 -15.50 -8.24
C ASN A 193 1.14 -15.95 -9.67
N LYS A 194 1.12 -15.02 -10.64
CA LYS A 194 1.48 -15.28 -12.03
C LYS A 194 2.99 -15.15 -12.23
N ASN A 195 3.60 -16.19 -12.80
CA ASN A 195 5.00 -16.15 -13.22
C ASN A 195 5.15 -15.68 -14.67
N GLU A 196 4.40 -14.65 -15.12
CA GLU A 196 4.49 -14.19 -16.51
C GLU A 196 5.85 -13.54 -16.77
N ILE A 197 6.26 -12.60 -15.91
CA ILE A 197 7.53 -11.88 -16.07
C ILE A 197 8.75 -12.81 -16.04
N GLY A 198 8.69 -13.88 -15.25
CA GLY A 198 9.75 -14.88 -15.19
C GLY A 198 9.90 -15.70 -16.47
N LYS A 199 8.86 -15.79 -17.32
CA LYS A 199 8.96 -16.43 -18.65
C LYS A 199 9.80 -15.61 -19.63
N TYR A 200 9.78 -14.29 -19.51
CA TYR A 200 10.51 -13.37 -20.40
C TYR A 200 11.91 -13.06 -19.86
N PHE A 201 12.04 -12.84 -18.56
CA PHE A 201 13.27 -12.29 -17.96
C PHE A 201 13.92 -13.21 -16.90
N GLY A 202 13.34 -14.40 -16.68
CA GLY A 202 13.90 -15.41 -15.79
C GLY A 202 13.63 -15.16 -14.30
N LYS A 203 14.25 -16.00 -13.47
CA LYS A 203 13.99 -16.07 -12.03
C LYS A 203 14.28 -14.76 -11.30
N GLU A 204 15.34 -14.04 -11.67
CA GLU A 204 15.71 -12.80 -11.00
C GLU A 204 14.64 -11.71 -11.15
N ALA A 205 14.07 -11.55 -12.34
CA ALA A 205 12.98 -10.60 -12.56
C ALA A 205 11.75 -10.96 -11.72
N ARG A 206 11.46 -12.26 -11.60
CA ARG A 206 10.38 -12.76 -10.75
C ARG A 206 10.60 -12.44 -9.26
N GLU A 207 11.81 -12.68 -8.75
CA GLU A 207 12.16 -12.35 -7.36
C GLU A 207 12.05 -10.83 -7.08
N VAL A 208 12.47 -9.99 -8.02
CA VAL A 208 12.31 -8.53 -7.90
C VAL A 208 10.83 -8.13 -7.93
N THR A 209 10.03 -8.75 -8.79
CA THR A 209 8.58 -8.48 -8.88
C THR A 209 7.87 -8.77 -7.56
N ASP A 210 8.17 -9.93 -6.96
CA ASP A 210 7.60 -10.31 -5.66
C ASP A 210 7.93 -9.27 -4.59
N LYS A 211 9.19 -8.81 -4.54
CA LYS A 211 9.62 -7.75 -3.62
C LYS A 211 8.94 -6.40 -3.88
N ILE A 212 8.69 -6.02 -5.13
CA ILE A 212 7.98 -4.77 -5.45
C ILE A 212 6.55 -4.82 -4.92
N ILE A 213 5.87 -5.95 -5.11
CA ILE A 213 4.51 -6.14 -4.62
C ILE A 213 4.48 -6.21 -3.09
N ASP A 214 5.46 -6.86 -2.46
CA ASP A 214 5.61 -6.84 -1.00
C ASP A 214 5.80 -5.42 -0.47
N LEU A 215 6.67 -4.64 -1.12
CA LEU A 215 6.90 -3.24 -0.79
C LEU A 215 5.63 -2.39 -0.93
N TYR A 216 4.78 -2.70 -1.93
CA TYR A 216 3.48 -2.05 -2.08
C TYR A 216 2.60 -2.31 -0.86
N TYR A 217 2.45 -3.57 -0.43
CA TYR A 217 1.64 -3.89 0.74
C TYR A 217 2.21 -3.27 2.01
N GLU A 218 3.51 -3.44 2.26
CA GLU A 218 4.21 -2.92 3.44
C GLU A 218 4.10 -1.41 3.58
N ASN A 219 4.11 -0.68 2.46
CA ASN A 219 4.10 0.79 2.48
C ASN A 219 2.81 1.41 1.96
N SER A 220 1.77 0.61 1.75
CA SER A 220 0.47 1.07 1.25
C SER A 220 -0.11 2.19 2.12
N VAL A 221 0.17 2.19 3.42
CA VAL A 221 -0.26 3.23 4.38
C VAL A 221 0.31 4.62 4.08
N TYR A 222 1.40 4.70 3.31
CA TYR A 222 2.10 5.93 2.97
C TYR A 222 1.89 6.41 1.54
N TRP A 223 1.33 5.56 0.70
CA TRP A 223 0.99 5.87 -0.68
C TRP A 223 -0.48 6.28 -0.74
N TYR A 224 -0.84 7.56 -0.90
CA TYR A 224 -2.26 7.98 -0.83
C TYR A 224 -2.64 9.02 -1.90
N LEU A 225 -3.95 9.17 -2.13
CA LEU A 225 -4.50 10.21 -3.01
C LEU A 225 -4.52 11.57 -2.30
N VAL A 226 -4.01 12.59 -2.98
CA VAL A 226 -4.16 13.98 -2.57
C VAL A 226 -5.44 14.61 -3.15
N ASP A 227 -5.85 14.16 -4.34
CA ASP A 227 -7.13 14.47 -4.98
C ASP A 227 -7.48 13.31 -5.94
N GLY A 228 -8.54 12.56 -5.63
CA GLY A 228 -9.08 11.44 -6.41
C GLY A 228 -10.02 11.81 -7.55
N ASN A 229 -10.40 13.09 -7.66
CA ASN A 229 -11.19 13.64 -8.77
C ASN A 229 -10.39 14.66 -9.59
N TYR A 230 -9.06 14.53 -9.57
CA TYR A 230 -8.17 15.51 -10.19
C TYR A 230 -8.38 15.57 -11.71
N SER A 231 -8.66 16.76 -12.23
CA SER A 231 -9.07 16.94 -13.64
C SER A 231 -7.91 17.12 -14.62
N LEU A 232 -6.67 17.24 -14.14
CA LEU A 232 -5.46 17.37 -14.98
C LEU A 232 -4.72 16.03 -15.08
N THR A 233 -3.57 16.02 -15.76
CA THR A 233 -2.72 14.84 -15.85
C THR A 233 -2.33 14.35 -14.46
N SER A 234 -2.58 13.07 -14.19
CA SER A 234 -2.19 12.45 -12.94
C SER A 234 -0.70 12.63 -12.69
N ASN A 235 -0.33 12.82 -11.43
CA ASN A 235 1.07 12.98 -11.04
C ASN A 235 1.27 12.68 -9.55
N TYR A 236 2.37 12.01 -9.25
CA TYR A 236 2.96 11.96 -7.93
C TYR A 236 3.58 13.32 -7.59
N ASN A 237 3.25 13.83 -6.40
CA ASN A 237 3.78 15.07 -5.88
C ASN A 237 4.59 14.82 -4.60
N MET A 238 5.90 14.99 -4.71
CA MET A 238 6.82 14.80 -3.59
C MET A 238 6.54 15.70 -2.38
N ASN A 239 5.99 16.90 -2.57
CA ASN A 239 5.71 17.82 -1.44
C ASN A 239 4.58 17.30 -0.55
N PHE A 240 3.69 16.50 -1.13
CA PHE A 240 2.57 15.88 -0.43
C PHE A 240 2.78 14.38 -0.23
N ASN A 241 3.90 13.81 -0.70
CA ASN A 241 4.18 12.37 -0.73
C ASN A 241 2.98 11.51 -1.18
N GLY A 242 2.21 12.01 -2.15
CA GLY A 242 0.96 11.42 -2.59
C GLY A 242 0.66 11.75 -4.05
N VAL A 243 -0.47 11.25 -4.55
CA VAL A 243 -0.81 11.31 -5.98
C VAL A 243 -2.10 12.10 -6.23
N TYR A 244 -2.05 12.95 -7.24
CA TYR A 244 -3.22 13.58 -7.84
C TYR A 244 -3.70 12.70 -9.00
N MET A 245 -4.95 12.23 -8.98
CA MET A 245 -5.46 11.29 -9.99
C MET A 245 -6.97 11.38 -10.16
N ASN A 246 -7.48 10.98 -11.32
CA ASN A 246 -8.91 10.75 -11.52
C ASN A 246 -9.21 9.25 -11.36
N MET A 247 -9.39 8.80 -10.12
CA MET A 247 -9.64 7.38 -9.84
C MET A 247 -10.85 6.79 -10.59
N PRO A 248 -11.99 7.49 -10.72
CA PRO A 248 -13.14 6.98 -11.47
C PRO A 248 -12.82 6.54 -12.91
N THR A 249 -11.76 7.07 -13.52
CA THR A 249 -11.35 6.71 -14.89
C THR A 249 -10.35 5.56 -14.97
N GLU A 250 -9.73 5.17 -13.85
CA GLU A 250 -8.61 4.22 -13.87
C GLU A 250 -9.05 2.77 -14.11
N LYS A 251 -10.23 2.37 -13.61
CA LYS A 251 -10.78 1.03 -13.86
C LYS A 251 -10.99 0.73 -15.35
N ASP A 252 -11.34 1.76 -16.12
CA ASP A 252 -11.66 1.70 -17.55
C ASP A 252 -10.51 2.24 -18.41
N ASN A 253 -9.31 2.37 -17.83
CA ASN A 253 -8.16 2.93 -18.52
C ASN A 253 -7.80 2.08 -19.76
N LEU A 254 -7.80 2.73 -20.92
CA LEU A 254 -7.64 2.08 -22.22
C LEU A 254 -6.28 1.40 -22.40
N ARG A 255 -5.26 1.81 -21.62
CA ARG A 255 -3.93 1.20 -21.61
C ARG A 255 -4.00 -0.16 -20.92
N ASN A 256 -4.31 -0.15 -19.63
CA ASN A 256 -4.72 -1.27 -18.79
C ASN A 256 -5.37 -0.70 -17.51
N PRO A 257 -6.33 -1.39 -16.87
CA PRO A 257 -6.93 -0.93 -15.61
C PRO A 257 -5.86 -0.59 -14.56
N TYR A 258 -5.99 0.59 -13.94
CA TYR A 258 -5.08 1.12 -12.91
C TYR A 258 -3.61 1.25 -13.33
N THR A 259 -3.30 1.28 -14.62
CA THR A 259 -1.89 1.43 -15.04
C THR A 259 -1.32 2.78 -14.60
N THR A 260 -2.10 3.87 -14.64
CA THR A 260 -1.62 5.18 -14.19
C THR A 260 -1.37 5.16 -12.69
N TRP A 261 -2.22 4.48 -11.91
CA TRP A 261 -1.97 4.25 -10.48
C TRP A 261 -0.60 3.63 -10.21
N PHE A 262 -0.26 2.54 -10.91
CA PHE A 262 1.02 1.88 -10.72
C PHE A 262 2.21 2.64 -11.30
N HIS A 263 2.00 3.44 -12.35
CA HIS A 263 2.99 4.39 -12.86
C HIS A 263 3.38 5.42 -11.80
N GLU A 264 2.39 6.09 -11.20
CA GLU A 264 2.63 7.08 -10.15
C GLU A 264 3.20 6.44 -8.87
N TYR A 265 2.77 5.21 -8.54
CA TYR A 265 3.41 4.42 -7.49
C TYR A 265 4.89 4.15 -7.79
N GLY A 266 5.26 3.99 -9.07
CA GLY A 266 6.64 3.90 -9.51
C GLY A 266 7.45 5.16 -9.18
N HIS A 267 6.89 6.36 -9.39
CA HIS A 267 7.54 7.61 -8.97
C HIS A 267 7.65 7.73 -7.44
N TRP A 268 6.61 7.32 -6.70
CA TRP A 268 6.65 7.28 -5.24
C TRP A 268 7.74 6.32 -4.73
N THR A 269 7.84 5.13 -5.34
CA THR A 269 8.87 4.12 -5.01
C THR A 269 10.27 4.66 -5.32
N ASP A 270 10.45 5.30 -6.47
CA ASP A 270 11.72 5.92 -6.87
C ASP A 270 12.20 6.93 -5.82
N ASN A 271 11.27 7.71 -5.25
CA ASN A 271 11.55 8.74 -4.25
C ASN A 271 11.78 8.19 -2.84
N ASN A 272 11.06 7.13 -2.43
CA ASN A 272 10.94 6.78 -1.01
C ASN A 272 11.61 5.46 -0.62
N ALA A 273 11.79 4.51 -1.55
CA ALA A 273 12.19 3.14 -1.20
C ALA A 273 13.57 3.06 -0.51
N VAL A 274 14.52 3.94 -0.86
CA VAL A 274 15.83 4.00 -0.20
C VAL A 274 15.72 4.49 1.24
N ASP A 275 14.87 5.49 1.48
CA ASP A 275 14.69 6.07 2.81
C ASP A 275 13.94 5.10 3.73
N ILE A 276 12.93 4.41 3.20
CA ILE A 276 12.23 3.31 3.89
C ILE A 276 13.21 2.20 4.30
N ALA A 277 14.07 1.75 3.39
CA ALA A 277 15.05 0.70 3.67
C ALA A 277 16.06 1.10 4.77
N LYS A 278 16.29 2.40 4.98
CA LYS A 278 17.14 2.95 6.05
C LYS A 278 16.38 3.27 7.33
N GLY A 279 15.05 3.12 7.36
CA GLY A 279 14.20 3.55 8.47
C GLY A 279 14.12 5.07 8.62
N GLU A 280 14.36 5.81 7.54
CA GLU A 280 14.24 7.26 7.49
C GLU A 280 12.79 7.68 7.21
N SER A 281 12.41 8.87 7.69
CA SER A 281 11.10 9.45 7.35
C SER A 281 10.99 9.70 5.85
N ILE A 282 9.84 9.38 5.29
CA ILE A 282 9.45 9.61 3.89
C ILE A 282 8.66 10.92 3.68
N PHE A 283 8.37 11.64 4.77
CA PHE A 283 7.66 12.93 4.73
C PHE A 283 8.62 14.13 4.69
N LYS A 284 9.90 13.88 4.47
CA LYS A 284 10.93 14.88 4.18
C LYS A 284 11.34 14.74 2.72
N ASP A 285 11.89 15.81 2.15
CA ASP A 285 12.53 15.73 0.84
C ASP A 285 13.58 14.62 0.86
N SER A 286 13.43 13.63 -0.01
CA SER A 286 14.44 12.59 -0.17
C SER A 286 15.65 13.16 -0.91
N ASP A 287 16.84 12.91 -0.36
CA ASP A 287 18.10 13.19 -1.04
C ASP A 287 18.45 12.11 -2.07
N TYR A 288 17.68 11.01 -2.14
CA TYR A 288 18.03 9.80 -2.88
C TYR A 288 16.88 9.20 -3.69
N TYR A 289 16.84 9.52 -4.98
CA TYR A 289 16.06 8.73 -5.95
C TYR A 289 16.84 7.49 -6.40
N ILE A 290 16.17 6.35 -6.58
CA ILE A 290 16.79 5.14 -7.13
C ILE A 290 17.32 5.43 -8.55
N SER A 291 16.47 5.99 -9.39
CA SER A 291 16.69 6.26 -10.82
C SER A 291 17.75 7.33 -11.09
N THR A 292 18.04 8.19 -10.10
CA THR A 292 19.10 9.22 -10.15
C THR A 292 20.26 8.94 -9.20
N GLY A 293 20.29 7.76 -8.59
CA GLY A 293 21.31 7.33 -7.65
C GLY A 293 22.57 6.74 -8.31
N PRO A 294 23.31 5.85 -7.62
CA PRO A 294 24.58 5.31 -8.09
C PRO A 294 24.52 4.59 -9.45
N TYR A 295 23.37 4.01 -9.80
CA TYR A 295 23.16 3.28 -11.05
C TYR A 295 22.60 4.15 -12.18
N ALA A 296 22.33 5.43 -11.94
CA ALA A 296 21.62 6.29 -12.88
C ALA A 296 22.30 6.37 -14.26
N LYS A 297 23.63 6.43 -14.28
CA LYS A 297 24.37 6.49 -15.55
C LYS A 297 24.29 5.16 -16.31
N GLU A 298 24.42 4.04 -15.60
CA GLU A 298 24.33 2.70 -16.20
C GLU A 298 22.94 2.48 -16.81
N PHE A 299 21.89 2.87 -16.09
CA PHE A 299 20.51 2.78 -16.57
C PHE A 299 20.25 3.65 -17.80
N TYR A 300 20.70 4.91 -17.75
CA TYR A 300 20.59 5.83 -18.88
C TYR A 300 21.34 5.34 -20.12
N ASP A 301 22.59 4.91 -19.96
CA ASP A 301 23.39 4.41 -21.07
C ASP A 301 22.73 3.17 -21.70
N ALA A 302 22.11 2.30 -20.88
CA ALA A 302 21.36 1.14 -21.35
C ALA A 302 20.10 1.54 -22.13
N LEU A 303 19.33 2.54 -21.65
CA LEU A 303 18.16 3.08 -22.36
C LEU A 303 18.55 3.64 -23.73
N ILE A 304 19.60 4.46 -23.78
CA ILE A 304 20.10 5.03 -25.03
C ILE A 304 20.62 3.93 -25.96
N SER A 305 21.34 2.93 -25.43
CA SER A 305 21.87 1.81 -26.21
C SER A 305 20.77 0.97 -26.83
N ASP A 306 19.74 0.63 -26.06
CA ASP A 306 18.57 -0.13 -26.53
C ASP A 306 17.85 0.62 -27.67
N CYS A 307 17.61 1.92 -27.50
CA CYS A 307 17.04 2.76 -28.55
C CYS A 307 17.93 2.83 -29.79
N GLU A 308 19.25 3.06 -29.66
CA GLU A 308 20.18 3.17 -30.78
C GLU A 308 20.44 1.83 -31.49
N ALA A 309 20.24 0.68 -30.82
CA ALA A 309 20.31 -0.63 -31.45
C ALA A 309 19.26 -0.77 -32.58
N ILE A 310 18.06 -0.21 -32.37
CA ILE A 310 16.99 -0.20 -33.38
C ILE A 310 17.42 0.63 -34.59
N LYS A 311 18.04 1.79 -34.35
CA LYS A 311 18.59 2.63 -35.43
C LYS A 311 19.72 1.95 -36.18
N THR A 312 20.61 1.26 -35.47
CA THR A 312 21.71 0.48 -36.06
C THR A 312 21.18 -0.64 -36.96
N ALA A 313 20.18 -1.39 -36.50
CA ALA A 313 19.49 -2.41 -37.30
C ALA A 313 18.82 -1.85 -38.56
N ASN A 314 18.57 -0.53 -38.60
CA ASN A 314 17.99 0.19 -39.72
C ASN A 314 19.02 1.05 -40.48
N ASN A 315 20.27 0.57 -40.54
CA ASN A 315 21.39 1.22 -41.26
C ASN A 315 21.76 2.61 -40.74
N GLY A 316 21.57 2.87 -39.45
CA GLY A 316 21.86 4.17 -38.83
C GLY A 316 20.85 5.27 -39.18
N ASP A 317 19.78 4.94 -39.92
CA ASP A 317 18.78 5.89 -40.40
C ASP A 317 17.60 5.96 -39.42
N SER A 318 17.50 7.06 -38.68
CA SER A 318 16.41 7.30 -37.73
C SER A 318 15.03 7.21 -38.36
N SER A 319 14.86 7.65 -39.61
CA SER A 319 13.56 7.62 -40.30
C SER A 319 13.14 6.18 -40.60
N LYS A 320 14.09 5.32 -41.00
CA LYS A 320 13.83 3.89 -41.20
C LYS A 320 13.56 3.18 -39.88
N ALA A 321 14.32 3.50 -38.83
CA ALA A 321 14.10 2.98 -37.49
C ALA A 321 12.67 3.30 -37.00
N MET A 322 12.26 4.57 -37.09
CA MET A 322 10.91 5.02 -36.74
C MET A 322 9.84 4.31 -37.57
N LYS A 323 10.06 4.16 -38.89
CA LYS A 323 9.13 3.44 -39.75
C LYS A 323 9.02 1.97 -39.35
N ALA A 324 10.13 1.31 -39.06
CA ALA A 324 10.15 -0.08 -38.61
C ALA A 324 9.39 -0.26 -37.29
N ILE A 325 9.57 0.65 -36.33
CA ILE A 325 8.81 0.69 -35.08
C ILE A 325 7.31 0.84 -35.39
N LYS A 326 6.91 1.88 -36.14
CA LYS A 326 5.50 2.16 -36.51
C LYS A 326 4.83 1.05 -37.32
N THR A 327 5.60 0.21 -37.99
CA THR A 327 5.07 -0.94 -38.76
C THR A 327 4.93 -2.18 -37.88
N THR A 328 5.70 -2.25 -36.78
CA THR A 328 5.72 -3.41 -35.88
C THR A 328 4.79 -3.24 -34.69
N VAL A 329 4.65 -2.02 -34.20
CA VAL A 329 3.70 -1.63 -33.16
C VAL A 329 2.78 -0.56 -33.72
N ASN A 330 1.48 -0.70 -33.47
CA ASN A 330 0.52 0.31 -33.86
C ASN A 330 0.63 1.49 -32.89
N VAL A 331 1.44 2.50 -33.22
CA VAL A 331 1.75 3.67 -32.35
C VAL A 331 0.55 4.39 -31.76
N ASN A 332 -0.66 4.19 -32.30
CA ASN A 332 -1.90 4.80 -31.79
C ASN A 332 -2.66 3.91 -30.80
N GLU A 333 -2.20 2.67 -30.56
CA GLU A 333 -2.79 1.82 -29.52
C GLU A 333 -2.46 2.39 -28.14
N PRO A 334 -3.45 2.56 -27.25
CA PRO A 334 -3.20 2.97 -25.88
C PRO A 334 -2.18 2.07 -25.15
N LYS A 335 -2.23 0.76 -25.42
CA LYS A 335 -1.43 -0.30 -24.77
C LYS A 335 0.08 -0.26 -25.02
N ILE A 336 0.60 0.76 -25.68
CA ILE A 336 2.04 0.89 -25.95
C ILE A 336 2.56 2.28 -25.54
N ALA A 337 1.78 2.99 -24.72
CA ALA A 337 2.05 4.34 -24.29
C ALA A 337 3.45 4.47 -23.68
N GLU A 338 3.77 3.55 -22.78
CA GLU A 338 5.01 3.42 -22.02
C GLU A 338 6.21 3.31 -22.97
N PHE A 339 6.06 2.46 -24.00
CA PHE A 339 7.06 2.30 -25.05
C PHE A 339 7.20 3.57 -25.88
N THR A 340 6.08 4.18 -26.31
CA THR A 340 6.13 5.39 -27.13
C THR A 340 6.65 6.61 -26.38
N ASP A 341 6.49 6.69 -25.07
CA ASP A 341 6.98 7.83 -24.28
C ASP A 341 8.51 7.81 -24.18
N ILE A 342 9.10 6.66 -23.80
CA ILE A 342 10.56 6.48 -23.75
C ILE A 342 11.19 6.64 -25.15
N MET A 343 10.60 6.03 -26.18
CA MET A 343 11.08 6.16 -27.56
C MET A 343 10.90 7.58 -28.09
N GLY A 344 9.80 8.24 -27.74
CA GLY A 344 9.53 9.63 -28.04
C GLY A 344 10.60 10.54 -27.46
N ALA A 345 11.01 10.32 -26.22
CA ALA A 345 12.11 11.04 -25.58
C ALA A 345 13.43 10.90 -26.35
N VAL A 346 13.83 9.68 -26.71
CA VAL A 346 15.14 9.46 -27.38
C VAL A 346 15.14 9.92 -28.84
N TYR A 347 14.02 9.73 -29.56
CA TYR A 347 13.89 10.08 -30.97
C TYR A 347 13.33 11.48 -31.23
N LYS A 348 13.25 12.36 -30.21
CA LYS A 348 12.75 13.74 -30.34
C LYS A 348 11.34 13.80 -30.92
N TYR A 349 10.43 13.04 -30.31
CA TYR A 349 8.99 13.04 -30.57
C TYR A 349 8.56 12.50 -31.94
N ASN A 350 9.50 11.88 -32.65
CA ASN A 350 9.27 11.27 -33.95
C ASN A 350 8.49 9.94 -33.89
N VAL A 351 8.51 9.30 -32.71
CA VAL A 351 7.68 8.15 -32.34
C VAL A 351 6.71 8.67 -31.27
N LYS A 352 5.56 9.20 -31.72
CA LYS A 352 4.52 9.72 -30.85
C LYS A 352 3.33 8.76 -30.84
N GLY A 353 2.91 8.38 -29.63
CA GLY A 353 1.62 7.74 -29.40
C GLY A 353 0.55 8.73 -28.90
N TYR A 354 -0.60 8.20 -28.52
CA TYR A 354 -1.71 9.01 -27.98
C TYR A 354 -1.43 9.51 -26.55
N TYR A 355 -0.63 8.76 -25.79
CA TYR A 355 -0.25 9.02 -24.41
C TYR A 355 1.27 9.31 -24.31
N GLY A 356 1.68 9.97 -23.24
CA GLY A 356 3.08 10.33 -22.96
C GLY A 356 3.31 11.84 -22.92
N HIS A 357 4.56 12.22 -22.66
CA HIS A 357 5.00 13.58 -22.46
C HIS A 357 5.25 14.32 -23.78
N TYR A 358 4.83 15.59 -23.86
CA TYR A 358 5.13 16.46 -25.00
C TYR A 358 6.62 16.83 -25.09
N ASP A 359 7.06 17.32 -26.24
CA ASP A 359 8.45 17.67 -26.50
C ASP A 359 8.99 18.77 -25.59
N GLU A 360 8.15 19.68 -25.08
CA GLU A 360 8.58 20.71 -24.12
C GLU A 360 8.91 20.14 -22.73
N TYR A 361 8.39 18.95 -22.41
CA TYR A 361 8.82 18.22 -21.23
C TYR A 361 10.22 17.64 -21.42
N TRP A 362 10.58 17.18 -22.61
CA TRP A 362 11.90 16.61 -22.82
C TRP A 362 12.95 17.71 -22.99
N LYS A 363 13.91 17.76 -22.06
CA LYS A 363 15.10 18.62 -22.22
C LYS A 363 16.20 17.82 -22.92
N TYR A 364 16.98 18.47 -23.77
CA TYR A 364 18.03 17.81 -24.56
C TYR A 364 19.39 18.43 -24.34
N GLY A 365 20.42 17.59 -24.28
CA GLY A 365 21.82 18.00 -24.29
C GLY A 365 22.28 18.49 -25.66
N SER A 366 23.50 19.04 -25.71
CA SER A 366 24.14 19.47 -26.96
C SER A 366 24.45 18.30 -27.92
N ASP A 367 24.54 17.08 -27.39
CA ASP A 367 24.67 15.84 -28.16
C ASP A 367 23.32 15.35 -28.72
N GLY A 368 22.24 16.07 -28.44
CA GLY A 368 20.90 15.77 -28.92
C GLY A 368 20.19 14.65 -28.17
N LYS A 369 20.74 14.17 -27.04
CA LYS A 369 20.10 13.14 -26.20
C LYS A 369 19.22 13.78 -25.11
N PRO A 370 18.18 13.07 -24.64
CA PRO A 370 17.33 13.58 -23.58
C PRO A 370 18.10 13.69 -22.26
N ASP A 371 17.65 14.61 -21.40
CA ASP A 371 18.15 14.80 -20.03
C ASP A 371 18.07 13.49 -19.24
N GLN A 372 19.20 13.11 -18.65
CA GLN A 372 19.34 11.84 -17.94
C GLN A 372 18.33 11.69 -16.80
N ARG A 373 18.14 12.76 -16.01
CA ARG A 373 17.27 12.70 -14.84
C ARG A 373 15.81 12.48 -15.25
N ARG A 374 15.32 13.21 -16.27
CA ARG A 374 13.95 13.04 -16.77
C ARG A 374 13.73 11.66 -17.38
N LEU A 375 14.63 11.24 -18.29
CA LEU A 375 14.47 9.95 -18.95
C LEU A 375 14.48 8.79 -17.94
N ASN A 376 15.39 8.82 -16.97
CA ASN A 376 15.47 7.77 -15.96
C ASN A 376 14.22 7.70 -15.08
N LYS A 377 13.66 8.85 -14.66
CA LYS A 377 12.48 8.89 -13.79
C LYS A 377 11.25 8.29 -14.46
N GLU A 378 10.97 8.69 -15.71
CA GLU A 378 9.84 8.15 -16.47
C GLU A 378 10.04 6.68 -16.81
N ALA A 379 11.22 6.30 -17.29
CA ALA A 379 11.51 4.90 -17.61
C ALA A 379 11.43 4.00 -16.36
N PHE A 380 11.84 4.50 -15.19
CA PHE A 380 11.71 3.77 -13.94
C PHE A 380 10.25 3.56 -13.53
N ALA A 381 9.40 4.59 -13.66
CA ALA A 381 7.97 4.48 -13.38
C ALA A 381 7.29 3.48 -14.31
N HIS A 382 7.54 3.59 -15.63
CA HIS A 382 7.05 2.64 -16.62
C HIS A 382 7.52 1.21 -16.36
N TYR A 383 8.79 1.00 -16.01
CA TYR A 383 9.27 -0.35 -15.71
C TYR A 383 8.68 -0.92 -14.43
N THR A 384 8.39 -0.07 -13.45
CA THR A 384 7.68 -0.49 -12.22
C THR A 384 6.23 -0.87 -12.52
N GLU A 385 5.50 -0.06 -13.29
CA GLU A 385 4.12 -0.38 -13.67
C GLU A 385 4.05 -1.70 -14.47
N ILE A 386 4.91 -1.88 -15.48
CA ILE A 386 4.95 -3.10 -16.29
C ILE A 386 5.33 -4.32 -15.45
N THR A 387 6.24 -4.15 -14.49
CA THR A 387 6.67 -5.23 -13.59
C THR A 387 5.55 -5.69 -12.67
N ILE A 388 4.73 -4.76 -12.15
CA ILE A 388 3.57 -5.08 -11.32
C ILE A 388 2.44 -5.69 -12.17
N MET A 389 2.14 -5.07 -13.31
CA MET A 389 1.00 -5.42 -14.16
C MET A 389 1.21 -6.70 -14.95
N GLN A 390 2.45 -7.00 -15.34
CA GLN A 390 2.84 -8.17 -16.11
C GLN A 390 1.97 -8.44 -17.35
N ASP A 391 1.49 -7.39 -18.04
CA ASP A 391 0.74 -7.56 -19.28
C ASP A 391 1.63 -8.23 -20.34
N PRO A 392 1.21 -9.35 -20.95
CA PRO A 392 2.04 -10.07 -21.89
C PRO A 392 2.47 -9.28 -23.13
N ASN A 393 1.75 -8.23 -23.53
CA ASN A 393 2.15 -7.38 -24.66
C ASN A 393 3.26 -6.42 -24.23
N ASP A 394 3.12 -5.81 -23.06
CA ASP A 394 4.14 -4.93 -22.48
C ASP A 394 5.45 -5.69 -22.27
N LEU A 395 5.37 -6.90 -21.71
CA LEU A 395 6.53 -7.76 -21.50
C LEU A 395 7.25 -8.14 -22.81
N LYS A 396 6.49 -8.44 -23.88
CA LYS A 396 7.08 -8.71 -25.22
C LYS A 396 7.77 -7.49 -25.81
N ILE A 397 7.18 -6.31 -25.64
CA ILE A 397 7.74 -5.05 -26.13
C ILE A 397 9.02 -4.72 -25.35
N LEU A 398 8.96 -4.85 -24.03
CA LEU A 398 10.09 -4.64 -23.13
C LEU A 398 11.26 -5.59 -23.45
N GLU A 399 10.97 -6.89 -23.64
CA GLU A 399 11.99 -7.89 -24.00
C GLU A 399 12.65 -7.57 -25.34
N LYS A 400 11.84 -7.15 -26.32
CA LYS A 400 12.31 -6.90 -27.68
C LYS A 400 13.11 -5.62 -27.81
N TYR A 401 12.67 -4.54 -27.16
CA TYR A 401 13.19 -3.20 -27.43
C TYR A 401 13.99 -2.61 -26.28
N PHE A 402 13.81 -3.09 -25.05
CA PHE A 402 14.48 -2.57 -23.85
C PHE A 402 15.17 -3.65 -22.99
N PRO A 403 15.85 -4.65 -23.58
CA PRO A 403 16.40 -5.76 -22.81
C PRO A 403 17.52 -5.34 -21.84
N ASN A 404 18.38 -4.39 -22.22
CA ASN A 404 19.53 -4.00 -21.40
C ASN A 404 19.11 -3.03 -20.29
N SER A 405 18.26 -2.07 -20.64
CA SER A 405 17.71 -1.09 -19.70
C SER A 405 16.82 -1.75 -18.66
N TYR A 406 15.97 -2.71 -19.05
CA TYR A 406 15.18 -3.46 -18.07
C TYR A 406 16.05 -4.29 -17.12
N LYS A 407 17.11 -4.95 -17.63
CA LYS A 407 18.09 -5.64 -16.77
C LYS A 407 18.78 -4.68 -15.79
N SER A 408 19.10 -3.47 -16.24
CA SER A 408 19.67 -2.43 -15.37
C SER A 408 18.66 -2.00 -14.30
N TYR A 409 17.38 -1.84 -14.65
CA TYR A 409 16.30 -1.59 -13.69
C TYR A 409 16.19 -2.65 -12.60
N LEU A 410 16.19 -3.94 -12.96
CA LEU A 410 16.15 -5.02 -11.98
C LEU A 410 17.32 -4.95 -10.99
N LYS A 411 18.52 -4.63 -11.48
CA LYS A 411 19.71 -4.41 -10.64
C LYS A 411 19.55 -3.22 -9.71
N MET A 412 18.98 -2.12 -10.18
CA MET A 412 18.69 -0.94 -9.35
C MET A 412 17.72 -1.27 -8.22
N MET A 413 16.59 -1.92 -8.55
CA MET A 413 15.58 -2.30 -7.56
C MET A 413 16.15 -3.23 -6.51
N LYS A 414 16.92 -4.24 -6.94
CA LYS A 414 17.61 -5.15 -6.03
C LYS A 414 18.56 -4.40 -5.09
N GLY A 415 19.39 -3.50 -5.62
CA GLY A 415 20.32 -2.70 -4.80
C GLY A 415 19.61 -1.75 -3.83
N ALA A 416 18.47 -1.18 -4.22
CA ALA A 416 17.66 -0.34 -3.34
C ALA A 416 17.02 -1.16 -2.20
N MET A 417 16.47 -2.33 -2.52
CA MET A 417 15.78 -3.21 -1.57
C MET A 417 16.70 -3.98 -0.64
N GLU A 418 17.92 -4.29 -1.07
CA GLU A 418 18.91 -4.98 -0.23
C GLU A 418 19.66 -4.03 0.70
N GLY A 419 19.39 -2.72 0.59
CA GLY A 419 20.02 -1.65 1.36
C GLY A 419 21.52 -1.68 1.15
N ASN A 420 22.03 -0.98 0.12
CA ASN A 420 23.47 -0.83 -0.13
C ASN A 420 24.26 -0.65 1.18
N LYS A 421 24.86 -1.76 1.65
CA LYS A 421 25.80 -1.80 2.77
C LYS A 421 27.15 -1.26 2.37
#